data_AF-A0A3A5IZF7-F1
#
_entry.id   AF-A0A3A5IZF7-F1
#
_cell.length_a   1.000
_cell.length_b   1.000
_cell.length_c   1.000
_cell.angle_alpha   90.00
_cell.angle_beta   90.00
_cell.angle_gamma   90.00
#
_symmetry.space_group_name_H-M   'P 1'
#
loop_
_entity.id
_entity.type
_entity.pdbx_description
1 polymer ?
#
loop_
_entity_poly.entity_id
_entity_poly.type
_entity_poly.pdbx_seq_one_letter_code
_entity_poly.pdbx_strand_id
1 'polypeptide(L)'
;MCASTTNGDTTQHKGMHDDYSPKMLQIRARIGRIRFTVYSLGIWLTLFSTLFLCFDFLPQLNQKDSFEENLSLVAVLSTFLLAGIKIFFDTRRLHDVNITGWAAVLTFVPLINIVFDLFLMLAPGTRGDNKYGRPPLPNGRKVYIALTLLIFLPLLIFVLYGIYGHDA
;
A
#
# COMPACT_ATOMS: atom_id res chain seq x y z
N MET A 1 7.21 -43.24 -51.42
CA MET A 1 7.05 -41.78 -51.67
C MET A 1 6.54 -41.19 -50.37
N CYS A 2 7.43 -40.80 -49.46
CA CYS A 2 8.06 -39.48 -49.32
C CYS A 2 7.09 -38.38 -48.87
N ALA A 3 7.50 -37.73 -47.78
CA ALA A 3 6.78 -36.81 -46.91
C ALA A 3 6.83 -35.34 -47.39
N SER A 4 5.98 -34.49 -46.77
CA SER A 4 6.26 -33.11 -46.30
C SER A 4 4.93 -32.48 -45.83
N THR A 5 4.70 -32.30 -44.52
CA THR A 5 4.95 -31.07 -43.72
C THR A 5 4.40 -29.80 -44.36
N THR A 6 3.51 -29.06 -43.70
CA THR A 6 3.94 -28.03 -42.74
C THR A 6 2.93 -27.81 -41.61
N ASN A 7 3.46 -27.92 -40.39
CA ASN A 7 2.95 -27.32 -39.18
C ASN A 7 2.91 -25.80 -39.32
N GLY A 8 1.87 -25.15 -38.80
CA GLY A 8 1.87 -23.73 -38.55
C GLY A 8 0.53 -23.26 -38.04
N ASP A 9 0.52 -22.74 -36.82
CA ASP A 9 -0.43 -21.73 -36.37
C ASP A 9 -1.65 -22.15 -35.51
N THR A 10 -1.41 -22.98 -34.49
CA THR A 10 -2.27 -22.98 -33.28
C THR A 10 -1.49 -22.70 -31.98
N THR A 11 -0.20 -22.38 -32.08
CA THR A 11 0.71 -22.18 -30.95
C THR A 11 0.99 -20.71 -30.60
N GLN A 12 0.27 -19.74 -31.16
CA GLN A 12 0.51 -18.31 -30.87
C GLN A 12 -0.50 -17.64 -29.92
N HIS A 13 -1.60 -18.31 -29.53
CA HIS A 13 -2.57 -17.75 -28.57
C HIS A 13 -2.53 -18.36 -27.16
N LYS A 14 -1.68 -19.36 -26.93
CA LYS A 14 -1.61 -20.13 -25.67
C LYS A 14 -0.32 -19.90 -24.88
N GLY A 15 0.29 -18.71 -25.00
CA GLY A 15 1.55 -18.36 -24.31
C GLY A 15 1.55 -16.97 -23.66
N MET A 16 0.40 -16.28 -23.58
CA MET A 16 0.30 -14.95 -22.95
C MET A 16 -0.63 -14.93 -21.72
N HIS A 17 -1.00 -16.11 -21.22
CA HIS A 17 -1.62 -16.27 -19.91
C HIS A 17 -0.66 -16.84 -18.86
N ASP A 18 0.59 -17.10 -19.26
CA ASP A 18 1.60 -17.68 -18.38
C ASP A 18 2.32 -16.58 -17.60
N ASP A 19 2.13 -16.65 -16.29
CA ASP A 19 2.96 -16.02 -15.26
C ASP A 19 3.02 -14.48 -15.23
N TYR A 20 1.87 -13.80 -15.23
CA TYR A 20 1.80 -12.47 -14.60
C TYR A 20 1.61 -12.64 -13.09
N SER A 21 2.65 -13.12 -12.40
CA SER A 21 2.72 -13.13 -10.94
C SER A 21 2.96 -11.69 -10.43
N PRO A 22 2.07 -11.11 -9.61
CA PRO A 22 2.33 -9.80 -9.01
C PRO A 22 3.47 -9.93 -8.01
N LYS A 23 4.70 -9.74 -8.48
CA LYS A 23 5.81 -9.45 -7.58
C LYS A 23 5.51 -8.08 -6.96
N MET A 24 5.37 -8.03 -5.63
CA MET A 24 5.06 -6.82 -4.87
C MET A 24 5.99 -5.65 -5.22
N LEU A 25 7.21 -5.96 -5.66
CA LEU A 25 8.31 -5.04 -5.95
C LEU A 25 8.48 -4.65 -7.43
N GLN A 26 7.56 -5.01 -8.33
CA GLN A 26 7.64 -4.51 -9.71
C GLN A 26 7.39 -3.00 -9.76
N ILE A 27 8.47 -2.24 -9.97
CA ILE A 27 8.51 -0.76 -9.97
C ILE A 27 7.54 -0.15 -11.02
N ARG A 28 7.30 -0.84 -12.14
CA ARG A 28 6.48 -0.33 -13.26
C ARG A 28 5.03 -0.82 -13.25
N ALA A 29 4.63 -1.71 -12.34
CA ALA A 29 3.29 -2.29 -12.38
C ALA A 29 2.25 -1.35 -11.74
N ARG A 30 1.16 -1.09 -12.46
CA ARG A 30 0.00 -0.33 -11.98
C ARG A 30 -0.70 -1.06 -10.82
N ILE A 31 -1.23 -0.30 -9.87
CA ILE A 31 -1.96 -0.84 -8.71
C ILE A 31 -3.45 -0.50 -8.78
N GLY A 32 -4.29 -1.52 -8.59
CA GLY A 32 -5.74 -1.38 -8.54
C GLY A 32 -6.23 -0.79 -7.21
N ARG A 33 -7.41 -0.18 -7.24
CA ARG A 33 -8.05 0.52 -6.11
C ARG A 33 -8.00 -0.24 -4.78
N ILE A 34 -8.51 -1.48 -4.75
CA ILE A 34 -8.63 -2.25 -3.51
C ILE A 34 -7.28 -2.58 -2.89
N ARG A 35 -6.27 -2.97 -3.70
CA ARG A 35 -4.93 -3.25 -3.19
C ARG A 35 -4.27 -1.97 -2.67
N PHE A 36 -4.45 -0.86 -3.37
CA PHE A 36 -3.98 0.44 -2.91
C PHE A 36 -4.61 0.81 -1.57
N THR A 37 -5.93 0.65 -1.41
CA THR A 37 -6.62 0.90 -0.14
C THR A 37 -6.05 0.04 1.00
N VAL A 38 -5.83 -1.26 0.77
CA VAL A 38 -5.23 -2.16 1.78
C VAL A 38 -3.84 -1.69 2.19
N TYR A 39 -2.95 -1.36 1.24
CA TYR A 39 -1.61 -0.90 1.57
C TYR A 39 -1.61 0.48 2.22
N SER A 40 -2.41 1.42 1.72
CA SER A 40 -2.49 2.76 2.28
C SER A 40 -3.01 2.71 3.72
N LEU A 41 -4.11 1.99 3.98
CA LEU A 41 -4.64 1.82 5.34
C LEU A 41 -3.66 1.10 6.27
N GLY A 42 -2.97 0.06 5.79
CA GLY A 42 -1.95 -0.63 6.60
C GLY A 42 -0.77 0.27 6.96
N ILE A 43 -0.32 1.11 6.01
CA ILE A 43 0.76 2.09 6.24
C ILE A 43 0.29 3.15 7.23
N TRP A 44 -0.91 3.71 7.08
CA TRP A 44 -1.47 4.67 8.03
C TRP A 44 -1.59 4.07 9.44
N LEU A 45 -2.11 2.86 9.56
CA LEU A 45 -2.23 2.19 10.86
C LEU A 45 -0.86 2.02 11.53
N THR A 46 0.14 1.55 10.77
CA THR A 46 1.50 1.36 11.29
C THR A 46 2.14 2.70 11.66
N LEU A 47 1.98 3.73 10.81
CA LEU A 47 2.49 5.08 11.07
C LEU A 47 1.86 5.71 12.31
N PHE A 48 0.55 5.59 12.51
CA PHE A 48 -0.12 6.10 13.70
C PHE A 48 0.35 5.36 14.95
N SER A 49 0.54 4.03 14.88
CA SER A 49 1.09 3.27 16.00
C SER A 49 2.52 3.70 16.35
N THR A 50 3.41 3.89 15.37
CA THR A 50 4.79 4.34 15.64
C THR A 50 4.84 5.77 16.18
N LEU A 51 3.98 6.66 15.68
CA LEU A 51 3.88 8.03 16.18
C LEU A 51 3.31 8.09 17.60
N PHE A 52 2.33 7.25 17.93
CA PHE A 52 1.78 7.13 19.29
C PHE A 52 2.87 6.70 20.28
N LEU A 53 3.64 5.66 19.93
CA LEU A 53 4.79 5.25 20.73
C LEU A 53 5.80 6.40 20.88
N CYS A 54 6.21 7.04 19.78
CA CYS A 54 7.11 8.20 19.86
C CYS A 54 6.58 9.28 20.81
N PHE A 55 5.30 9.64 20.73
CA PHE A 55 4.71 10.69 21.57
C PHE A 55 4.77 10.35 23.06
N ASP A 56 4.46 9.10 23.43
CA ASP A 56 4.49 8.65 24.83
C ASP A 56 5.93 8.53 25.37
N PHE A 57 6.88 8.09 24.54
CA PHE A 57 8.28 7.88 24.93
C PHE A 57 9.14 9.15 24.87
N LEU A 58 8.79 10.15 24.03
CA LEU A 58 9.57 11.39 23.87
C LEU A 58 9.84 12.15 25.18
N PRO A 59 8.86 12.33 26.10
CA PRO A 59 9.10 12.99 27.39
C PRO A 59 10.04 12.22 28.32
N GLN A 60 10.14 10.90 28.15
CA GLN A 60 10.89 9.98 29.00
C GLN A 60 12.39 9.95 28.65
N LEU A 61 12.77 10.48 27.48
CA LEU A 61 14.18 10.63 27.05
C LEU A 61 15.03 11.52 27.97
N ASN A 62 14.41 12.27 28.88
CA ASN A 62 15.13 13.03 29.91
C ASN A 62 15.67 12.14 31.03
N GLN A 63 15.17 10.91 31.18
CA GLN A 63 15.76 9.87 32.03
C GLN A 63 16.71 9.03 31.16
N LYS A 64 17.99 8.98 31.54
CA LYS A 64 19.07 8.40 30.74
C LYS A 64 19.10 6.87 30.80
N ASP A 65 18.02 6.22 30.40
CA ASP A 65 18.03 4.77 30.20
C ASP A 65 18.36 4.47 28.74
N SER A 66 19.48 3.79 28.51
CA SER A 66 20.02 3.51 27.17
C SER A 66 19.07 2.68 26.29
N PHE A 67 18.10 1.97 26.87
CA PHE A 67 17.12 1.17 26.13
C PHE A 67 16.05 2.04 25.46
N GLU A 68 15.53 3.04 26.18
CA GLU A 68 14.47 3.93 25.71
C GLU A 68 14.94 4.84 24.57
N GLU A 69 16.20 5.29 24.63
CA GLU A 69 16.82 6.09 23.55
C GLU A 69 16.92 5.28 22.23
N ASN A 70 17.32 4.00 22.32
CA ASN A 70 17.43 3.13 21.15
C ASN A 70 16.05 2.83 20.52
N LEU A 71 15.01 2.64 21.34
CA LEU A 71 13.66 2.36 20.84
C LEU A 71 13.07 3.58 20.12
N SER A 72 13.23 4.79 20.68
CA SER A 72 12.78 6.04 20.06
C SER A 72 13.46 6.28 18.72
N LEU A 73 14.77 6.07 18.63
CA LEU A 73 15.52 6.20 17.37
C LEU A 73 14.99 5.22 16.30
N VAL A 74 14.74 3.96 16.67
CA VAL A 74 14.17 2.96 15.76
C VAL A 74 12.78 3.38 15.29
N ALA A 75 11.93 3.92 16.17
CA ALA A 75 10.60 4.38 15.83
C ALA A 75 10.64 5.56 14.83
N VAL A 76 11.54 6.53 15.02
CA VAL A 76 11.77 7.64 14.09
C VAL A 76 12.24 7.13 12.72
N LEU A 77 13.26 6.26 12.68
CA LEU A 77 13.76 5.68 11.43
C LEU A 77 12.69 4.87 10.70
N SER A 78 11.88 4.11 11.44
CA SER A 78 10.76 3.34 10.86
C SER A 78 9.71 4.25 10.22
N THR A 79 9.46 5.43 10.81
CA THR A 79 8.52 6.42 10.28
C THR A 79 8.99 6.97 8.93
N PHE A 80 10.27 7.32 8.80
CA PHE A 80 10.84 7.77 7.52
C PHE A 80 10.81 6.66 6.45
N LEU A 81 11.09 5.41 6.85
CA LEU A 81 11.01 4.27 5.93
C LEU A 81 9.58 4.06 5.42
N LEU A 82 8.60 4.08 6.31
CA LEU A 82 7.17 3.93 5.97
C LEU A 82 6.68 5.08 5.07
N ALA A 83 7.12 6.31 5.33
CA ALA A 83 6.86 7.45 4.47
C ALA A 83 7.39 7.24 3.04
N GLY A 84 8.61 6.72 2.89
CA GLY A 84 9.16 6.37 1.57
C GLY A 84 8.35 5.29 0.85
N ILE A 85 7.92 4.26 1.58
CA ILE A 85 7.06 3.20 1.05
C ILE A 85 5.70 3.76 0.61
N LYS A 86 5.12 4.71 1.35
CA LYS A 86 3.86 5.37 1.00
C LYS A 86 3.98 6.09 -0.35
N ILE A 87 5.02 6.89 -0.54
CA ILE A 87 5.26 7.61 -1.80
C ILE A 87 5.42 6.65 -2.99
N PHE A 88 6.06 5.51 -2.76
CA PHE A 88 6.19 4.46 -3.78
C PHE A 88 4.81 3.92 -4.21
N PHE A 89 3.92 3.61 -3.27
CA PHE A 89 2.56 3.14 -3.60
C PHE A 89 1.70 4.24 -4.24
N ASP A 90 1.77 5.47 -3.75
CA ASP A 90 1.04 6.62 -4.30
C ASP A 90 1.47 6.88 -5.75
N THR A 91 2.77 6.83 -6.04
CA THR A 91 3.31 6.97 -7.41
C THR A 91 2.74 5.91 -8.34
N ARG A 92 2.69 4.64 -7.91
CA ARG A 92 2.11 3.55 -8.71
C ARG A 92 0.62 3.73 -8.93
N ARG A 93 -0.09 4.33 -7.97
CA ARG A 93 -1.51 4.62 -8.07
C ARG A 93 -1.78 5.81 -8.99
N LEU A 94 -0.95 6.84 -8.92
CA LEU A 94 -0.96 7.98 -9.84
C LEU A 94 -0.76 7.53 -11.28
N HIS A 95 0.18 6.63 -11.52
CA HIS A 95 0.38 6.01 -12.83
C HIS A 95 -0.85 5.22 -13.31
N ASP A 96 -1.64 4.65 -12.41
CA ASP A 96 -2.89 3.97 -12.78
C ASP A 96 -3.98 4.95 -13.26
N VAL A 97 -4.05 6.13 -12.65
CA VAL A 97 -4.94 7.24 -13.07
C VAL A 97 -4.32 8.14 -14.15
N ASN A 98 -3.18 7.74 -14.72
CA ASN A 98 -2.45 8.44 -15.78
C ASN A 98 -1.86 9.83 -15.39
N ILE A 99 -1.67 10.06 -14.09
CA ILE A 99 -1.04 11.27 -13.53
C ILE A 99 0.46 11.01 -13.28
N THR A 100 1.27 12.06 -13.27
CA THR A 100 2.69 11.97 -12.96
C THR A 100 2.93 11.62 -11.48
N GLY A 101 3.99 10.85 -11.19
CA GLY A 101 4.37 10.47 -9.82
C GLY A 101 4.69 11.64 -8.89
N TRP A 102 5.01 12.82 -9.43
CA TRP A 102 5.26 14.04 -8.65
C TRP A 102 4.09 14.45 -7.75
N ALA A 103 2.85 14.13 -8.13
CA ALA A 103 1.69 14.40 -7.28
C ALA A 103 1.74 13.60 -5.96
N ALA A 104 2.57 12.55 -5.83
CA ALA A 104 2.73 11.80 -4.59
C ALA A 104 3.29 12.67 -3.45
N VAL A 105 4.02 13.75 -3.77
CA VAL A 105 4.54 14.69 -2.77
C VAL A 105 3.40 15.35 -1.97
N LEU A 106 2.19 15.43 -2.53
CA LEU A 106 1.00 15.96 -1.83
C LEU A 106 0.64 15.14 -0.58
N THR A 107 1.09 13.89 -0.48
CA THR A 107 0.91 13.05 0.72
C THR A 107 1.60 13.64 1.96
N PHE A 108 2.61 14.48 1.80
CA PHE A 108 3.29 15.16 2.91
C PHE A 108 2.64 16.48 3.33
N VAL A 109 1.68 17.00 2.56
CA VAL A 109 1.02 18.26 2.89
C VAL A 109 -0.17 17.96 3.82
N PRO A 110 -0.17 18.42 5.07
CA PRO A 110 -1.27 18.18 6.00
C PRO A 110 -2.61 18.65 5.43
N LEU A 111 -3.70 17.95 5.78
CA LEU A 111 -5.07 18.17 5.29
C LEU A 111 -5.27 17.84 3.81
N ILE A 112 -4.38 18.31 2.93
CA ILE A 112 -4.39 17.97 1.50
C ILE A 112 -4.16 16.47 1.31
N ASN A 113 -3.26 15.88 2.10
CA ASN A 113 -2.98 14.46 2.06
C ASN A 113 -4.24 13.59 2.28
N ILE A 114 -5.19 14.01 3.11
CA ILE A 114 -6.45 13.28 3.36
C ILE A 114 -7.32 13.26 2.10
N VAL A 115 -7.55 14.44 1.51
CA VAL A 115 -8.35 14.57 0.28
C VAL A 115 -7.68 13.85 -0.88
N PHE A 116 -6.35 13.94 -0.96
CA PHE A 116 -5.55 13.28 -1.99
C PHE A 116 -5.59 11.75 -1.87
N ASP A 117 -5.42 11.21 -0.66
CA ASP A 117 -5.47 9.76 -0.43
C ASP A 117 -6.88 9.22 -0.73
N LEU A 118 -7.92 9.94 -0.31
CA LEU A 118 -9.31 9.61 -0.64
C LEU A 118 -9.55 9.63 -2.16
N PHE A 119 -9.05 10.64 -2.86
CA PHE A 119 -9.10 10.71 -4.31
C PHE A 119 -8.42 9.47 -4.93
N LEU A 120 -7.23 9.08 -4.48
CA LEU A 120 -6.53 7.91 -5.00
C LEU A 120 -7.26 6.59 -4.73
N MET A 121 -7.95 6.48 -3.59
CA MET A 121 -8.77 5.31 -3.23
C MET A 121 -10.03 5.20 -4.12
N LEU A 122 -10.70 6.31 -4.39
CA LEU A 122 -11.99 6.32 -5.08
C LEU A 122 -11.87 6.45 -6.61
N ALA A 123 -10.87 7.18 -7.11
CA ALA A 123 -10.75 7.50 -8.52
C ALA A 123 -10.68 6.25 -9.41
N PRO A 124 -11.42 6.20 -10.53
CA PRO A 124 -11.30 5.09 -11.46
C PRO A 124 -9.92 5.11 -12.13
N GLY A 125 -9.31 3.93 -12.27
CA GLY A 125 -8.10 3.75 -13.07
C GLY A 125 -8.36 3.87 -14.57
N THR A 126 -7.29 4.03 -15.34
CA THR A 126 -7.35 4.06 -16.81
C THR A 126 -7.81 2.69 -17.35
N ARG A 127 -8.77 2.68 -18.28
CA ARG A 127 -9.20 1.45 -18.97
C ARG A 127 -8.16 1.07 -20.02
N GLY A 128 -7.74 -0.20 -20.04
CA GLY A 128 -6.75 -0.70 -20.98
C GLY A 128 -5.32 -0.24 -20.67
N ASP A 129 -4.46 -0.33 -21.69
CA ASP A 129 -3.05 0.01 -21.61
C ASP A 129 -2.86 1.54 -21.54
N ASN A 130 -1.89 1.99 -20.76
CA ASN A 130 -1.51 3.41 -20.68
C ASN A 130 0.02 3.57 -20.82
N LYS A 131 0.52 4.82 -20.80
CA LYS A 131 1.96 5.13 -20.90
C LYS A 131 2.84 4.48 -19.81
N TYR A 132 2.21 4.00 -18.73
CA TYR A 132 2.86 3.34 -17.61
C TYR A 132 2.71 1.81 -17.63
N GLY A 133 1.96 1.26 -18.58
CA GLY A 133 1.84 -0.17 -18.83
C GLY A 133 0.40 -0.69 -18.81
N ARG A 134 0.32 -2.02 -18.73
CA ARG A 134 -0.92 -2.81 -18.79
C ARG A 134 -1.80 -2.61 -17.55
N PRO A 135 -3.11 -2.87 -17.65
CA PRO A 135 -4.03 -2.73 -16.54
C PRO A 135 -3.62 -3.60 -15.33
N PRO A 136 -3.97 -3.16 -14.10
CA PRO A 136 -3.68 -3.92 -12.90
C PRO A 136 -4.41 -5.27 -12.88
N LEU A 137 -3.78 -6.27 -12.27
CA LEU A 137 -4.35 -7.61 -12.10
C LEU A 137 -5.68 -7.60 -11.32
N PRO A 138 -6.57 -8.56 -11.60
CA PRO A 138 -7.75 -8.80 -10.77
C PRO A 138 -7.37 -9.09 -9.31
N ASN A 139 -8.24 -8.70 -8.38
CA ASN A 139 -8.03 -8.90 -6.94
C ASN A 139 -8.50 -10.29 -6.50
N GLY A 140 -7.64 -11.00 -5.76
CA GLY A 140 -8.02 -12.26 -5.11
C GLY A 140 -8.77 -12.04 -3.79
N ARG A 141 -9.46 -13.08 -3.31
CA ARG A 141 -10.24 -13.06 -2.04
C ARG A 141 -9.45 -12.57 -0.83
N LYS A 142 -8.16 -12.93 -0.75
CA LYS A 142 -7.26 -12.53 0.36
C LYS A 142 -7.17 -11.01 0.55
N VAL A 143 -7.25 -10.24 -0.54
CA VAL A 143 -7.17 -8.77 -0.48
C VAL A 143 -8.41 -8.20 0.21
N TYR A 144 -9.59 -8.76 -0.07
CA TYR A 144 -10.84 -8.33 0.57
C TYR A 144 -10.87 -8.72 2.05
N ILE A 145 -10.41 -9.92 2.40
CA ILE A 145 -10.27 -10.33 3.81
C ILE A 145 -9.33 -9.37 4.55
N ALA A 146 -8.17 -9.05 3.97
CA ALA A 146 -7.23 -8.10 4.55
C ALA A 146 -7.86 -6.71 4.74
N LEU A 147 -8.64 -6.22 3.77
CA LEU A 147 -9.37 -4.96 3.88
C LEU A 147 -10.36 -4.98 5.06
N THR A 148 -11.15 -6.04 5.18
CA THR A 148 -12.10 -6.19 6.28
C THR A 148 -11.38 -6.19 7.63
N LEU A 149 -10.31 -6.98 7.78
CA LEU A 149 -9.54 -7.02 9.02
C LEU A 149 -8.93 -5.66 9.37
N LEU A 150 -8.36 -4.95 8.40
CA LEU A 150 -7.75 -3.63 8.62
C LEU A 150 -8.73 -2.55 9.07
N ILE A 151 -10.03 -2.69 8.78
CA ILE A 151 -11.05 -1.72 9.20
C ILE A 151 -11.67 -2.14 10.53
N PHE A 152 -12.11 -3.40 10.65
CA PHE A 152 -12.91 -3.84 11.79
C PHE A 152 -12.06 -4.20 13.02
N LEU A 153 -10.84 -4.72 12.85
CA LEU A 153 -9.98 -5.08 13.98
C LEU A 153 -9.56 -3.87 14.83
N PRO A 154 -9.02 -2.76 14.27
CA PRO A 154 -8.67 -1.60 15.08
C PRO A 154 -9.91 -0.93 15.69
N LEU A 155 -11.04 -0.92 14.98
CA LEU A 155 -12.31 -0.44 15.52
C LEU A 155 -12.76 -1.27 16.74
N LEU A 156 -12.66 -2.59 16.66
CA LEU A 156 -12.98 -3.49 17.76
C LEU A 156 -12.07 -3.24 18.97
N ILE A 157 -10.76 -3.14 18.75
CA ILE A 157 -9.79 -2.85 19.83
C ILE A 157 -10.11 -1.52 20.51
N PHE A 158 -10.39 -0.48 19.72
CA PHE A 158 -10.77 0.83 20.25
C PHE A 158 -12.04 0.78 21.11
N VAL A 159 -13.08 0.06 20.66
CA VAL A 159 -14.31 -0.12 21.43
C VAL A 159 -14.07 -0.90 22.72
N LEU A 160 -13.31 -1.99 22.67
CA LEU A 160 -12.98 -2.78 23.86
C LEU A 160 -12.17 -1.94 24.86
N TYR A 161 -11.17 -1.19 24.40
CA TYR A 161 -10.40 -0.30 25.25
C TYR A 161 -11.28 0.79 25.89
N GLY A 162 -12.23 1.36 25.14
CA GLY A 162 -13.18 2.32 25.69
C GLY A 162 -14.13 1.74 26.75
N ILE A 163 -14.53 0.47 26.60
CA ILE A 163 -15.39 -0.21 27.58
C ILE A 163 -14.61 -0.60 28.84
N TYR A 164 -13.47 -1.27 28.68
CA TYR A 164 -12.69 -1.79 29.82
C TYR A 164 -11.75 -0.75 30.46
N GLY A 165 -11.37 0.29 29.71
CA GLY A 165 -10.50 1.36 30.19
C GLY A 165 -11.22 2.44 31.00
N HIS A 166 -12.55 2.46 31.01
CA HIS A 166 -13.32 3.36 31.89
C HIS A 166 -13.29 2.90 33.37
N ASP A 167 -12.97 1.63 33.62
CA ASP A 167 -13.02 1.03 34.96
C ASP A 167 -11.64 0.95 35.65
N ALA A 168 -10.58 1.49 35.02
CA ALA A 168 -9.20 1.51 35.52
C ALA A 168 -8.77 2.92 35.94
#